data_AF-A0A7S4IE04-F1
#
_entry.id   AF-A0A7S4IE04-F1
#
_cell.length_a   1.000
_cell.length_b   1.000
_cell.length_c   1.000
_cell.angle_alpha   90.00
_cell.angle_beta   90.00
_cell.angle_gamma   90.00
#
_symmetry.space_group_name_H-M   'P 1'
#
loop_
_entity.id
_entity.type
_entity.pdbx_description
1 polymer ?
#
loop_
_entity_poly.entity_id
_entity_poly.type
_entity_poly.pdbx_seq_one_letter_code
_entity_poly.pdbx_strand_id
1 'polypeptide(L)'
;TTCESFVCTPAKPESHLTLPTFSHMSEQDAKIVQQVRLSLPPSDPGFAAWTMMFSCSLSHPSVMFRKKKIDEVGGYNDSLHHAEDHELWLRLTSKNCRSVMSLPFIGIWHRKHPFSSTSGRSSLEQEKESFESSRRAIESLLRKFCSSTSVSAAIVKILRKPIAAPTLNALNEAAHLLIEIENAFLKVNENLLTEREIQLVQLDCDYRIGELASLAVKFGKESTSGNGAWGIWCDRCPDLNLERIALICHSITSPA
;
A
#
# COMPACT_ATOMS: atom_id res chain seq x y z
N THR A 1 -34.47 35.74 -35.52
CA THR A 1 -33.28 36.26 -36.25
C THR A 1 -32.26 36.62 -35.18
N THR A 2 -31.17 35.90 -34.97
CA THR A 2 -30.43 34.97 -35.83
C THR A 2 -29.51 34.11 -34.93
N CYS A 3 -29.46 32.81 -35.21
CA CYS A 3 -28.35 31.95 -34.80
C CYS A 3 -27.06 32.39 -35.50
N GLU A 4 -25.93 32.40 -34.79
CA GLU A 4 -24.63 32.21 -35.44
C GLU A 4 -23.79 31.15 -34.72
N SER A 5 -23.47 30.15 -35.51
CA SER A 5 -22.67 28.96 -35.29
C SER A 5 -21.19 29.27 -35.14
N PHE A 6 -20.53 28.68 -34.14
CA PHE A 6 -19.06 28.55 -34.15
C PHE A 6 -18.65 27.20 -34.72
N VAL A 7 -17.94 27.30 -35.84
CA VAL A 7 -17.40 26.22 -36.67
C VAL A 7 -16.17 25.62 -36.00
N CYS A 8 -16.11 24.29 -35.99
CA CYS A 8 -14.96 23.50 -35.56
C CYS A 8 -13.89 23.50 -36.67
N THR A 9 -12.64 23.88 -36.38
CA THR A 9 -11.50 23.68 -37.29
C THR A 9 -10.48 22.71 -36.67
N PRO A 10 -9.85 21.83 -37.47
CA PRO A 10 -9.03 20.75 -36.96
C PRO A 10 -7.58 21.22 -36.70
N ALA A 11 -7.03 20.86 -35.54
CA ALA A 11 -5.61 21.05 -35.25
C ALA A 11 -4.75 20.01 -35.99
N LYS A 12 -3.73 20.49 -36.72
CA LYS A 12 -2.68 19.69 -37.36
C LYS A 12 -1.63 19.20 -36.33
N PRO A 13 -0.88 18.12 -36.64
CA PRO A 13 -0.04 17.42 -35.67
C PRO A 13 1.40 17.98 -35.56
N GLU A 14 1.93 17.80 -34.35
CA GLU A 14 3.33 17.66 -33.90
C GLU A 14 4.40 18.71 -34.28
N SER A 15 5.09 19.22 -33.24
CA SER A 15 6.54 18.99 -33.08
C SER A 15 7.11 19.59 -31.79
N HIS A 16 7.90 18.76 -31.08
CA HIS A 16 8.93 19.06 -30.09
C HIS A 16 8.56 19.87 -28.82
N LEU A 17 8.07 19.15 -27.80
CA LEU A 17 8.06 19.65 -26.41
C LEU A 17 9.45 19.47 -25.78
N THR A 18 10.13 20.59 -25.57
CA THR A 18 11.34 20.72 -24.75
C THR A 18 10.95 20.71 -23.26
N LEU A 19 11.67 19.93 -22.45
CA LEU A 19 11.44 19.79 -21.01
C LEU A 19 11.83 21.09 -20.26
N PRO A 20 11.04 21.56 -19.28
CA PRO A 20 11.39 22.72 -18.47
C PRO A 20 12.44 22.37 -17.41
N THR A 21 13.37 23.29 -17.18
CA THR A 21 14.47 23.20 -16.21
C THR A 21 14.01 23.55 -14.79
N PHE A 22 14.54 22.79 -13.82
CA PHE A 22 14.18 22.79 -12.40
C PHE A 22 14.98 23.79 -11.57
N SER A 23 14.31 24.47 -10.62
CA SER A 23 14.98 24.99 -9.42
C SER A 23 14.01 25.05 -8.23
N HIS A 24 14.44 24.41 -7.12
CA HIS A 24 13.90 24.42 -5.75
C HIS A 24 12.62 23.60 -5.43
N MET A 25 12.80 22.49 -4.70
CA MET A 25 11.77 21.79 -3.93
C MET A 25 12.11 21.82 -2.43
N SER A 26 11.09 21.89 -1.58
CA SER A 26 11.20 22.03 -0.12
C SER A 26 10.80 20.75 0.60
N GLU A 27 11.14 20.63 1.89
CA GLU A 27 10.81 19.48 2.77
C GLU A 27 9.29 19.12 2.81
N GLN A 28 8.44 20.07 2.39
CA GLN A 28 7.00 19.90 2.24
C GLN A 28 6.63 18.92 1.11
N ASP A 29 7.46 18.80 0.07
CA ASP A 29 7.16 18.04 -1.16
C ASP A 29 7.36 16.53 -0.97
N ALA A 30 8.25 16.13 -0.04
CA ALA A 30 8.42 14.73 0.36
C ALA A 30 7.19 14.15 1.09
N LYS A 31 6.34 15.00 1.70
CA LYS A 31 5.06 14.57 2.28
C LYS A 31 4.00 14.24 1.24
N ILE A 32 4.09 14.81 0.03
CA ILE A 32 3.08 14.65 -1.03
C ILE A 32 3.07 13.20 -1.56
N VAL A 33 4.24 12.52 -1.57
CA VAL A 33 4.38 11.11 -1.99
C VAL A 33 3.65 10.15 -1.07
N GLN A 34 3.56 10.52 0.21
CA GLN A 34 2.91 9.70 1.23
C GLN A 34 1.37 9.75 1.13
N GLN A 35 0.82 10.53 0.18
CA GLN A 35 -0.55 11.03 0.24
C GLN A 35 -1.46 10.59 -0.92
N VAL A 36 -1.18 9.47 -1.57
CA VAL A 36 -2.21 8.71 -2.32
C VAL A 36 -2.51 7.39 -1.60
N ARG A 37 -2.52 7.41 -0.26
CA ARG A 37 -3.26 6.42 0.52
C ARG A 37 -4.45 7.15 1.11
N LEU A 38 -5.65 6.60 0.89
CA LEU A 38 -6.93 7.20 1.32
C LEU A 38 -6.77 7.76 2.74
N SER A 39 -6.96 9.08 2.88
CA SER A 39 -6.82 9.79 4.16
C SER A 39 -7.87 9.36 5.21
N LEU A 40 -8.82 8.53 4.81
CA LEU A 40 -9.84 7.94 5.66
C LEU A 40 -9.58 6.43 5.76
N PRO A 41 -9.66 5.85 6.97
CA PRO A 41 -9.52 4.41 7.12
C PRO A 41 -10.60 3.71 6.28
N PRO A 42 -10.28 2.58 5.63
CA PRO A 42 -11.22 1.87 4.78
C PRO A 42 -12.56 1.65 5.50
N SER A 43 -13.63 2.18 4.92
CA SER A 43 -15.00 1.92 5.37
C SER A 43 -15.43 0.50 5.05
N ASP A 44 -14.88 -0.06 3.98
CA ASP A 44 -15.18 -1.39 3.46
C ASP A 44 -14.37 -2.45 4.23
N PRO A 45 -15.00 -3.35 5.01
CA PRO A 45 -14.27 -4.28 5.89
C PRO A 45 -13.32 -5.22 5.16
N GLY A 46 -13.70 -5.74 3.99
CA GLY A 46 -12.83 -6.58 3.17
C GLY A 46 -11.57 -5.83 2.75
N PHE A 47 -11.72 -4.57 2.36
CA PHE A 47 -10.58 -3.70 2.02
C PHE A 47 -9.77 -3.29 3.27
N ALA A 48 -10.41 -3.10 4.42
CA ALA A 48 -9.74 -2.88 5.70
C ALA A 48 -8.85 -4.07 6.07
N ALA A 49 -9.35 -5.30 5.89
CA ALA A 49 -8.60 -6.53 6.11
C ALA A 49 -7.40 -6.66 5.17
N TRP A 50 -7.57 -6.31 3.89
CA TRP A 50 -6.48 -6.26 2.90
C TRP A 50 -5.38 -5.29 3.32
N THR A 51 -5.74 -4.02 3.56
CA THR A 51 -4.78 -2.97 3.91
C THR A 51 -4.05 -3.22 5.24
N MET A 52 -4.70 -3.92 6.18
CA MET A 52 -4.12 -4.31 7.47
C MET A 52 -2.83 -5.11 7.29
N MET A 53 -2.70 -5.94 6.24
CA MET A 53 -1.50 -6.74 5.99
C MET A 53 -0.24 -5.88 5.77
N PHE A 54 -0.39 -4.65 5.29
CA PHE A 54 0.71 -3.77 4.92
C PHE A 54 0.90 -2.59 5.87
N SER A 55 -0.12 -2.27 6.67
CA SER A 55 -0.09 -1.15 7.61
C SER A 55 -1.22 -1.30 8.60
N CYS A 56 -0.99 -0.92 9.86
CA CYS A 56 -2.08 -0.79 10.84
C CYS A 56 -3.02 0.35 10.39
N SER A 57 -4.14 0.01 9.75
CA SER A 57 -5.10 0.96 9.18
C SER A 57 -6.12 1.47 10.22
N LEU A 58 -6.04 0.98 11.46
CA LEU A 58 -6.84 1.44 12.58
C LEU A 58 -6.05 2.34 13.51
N SER A 59 -6.67 3.45 13.92
CA SER A 59 -6.18 4.25 15.03
C SER A 59 -6.57 3.55 16.33
N HIS A 60 -5.61 2.96 17.05
CA HIS A 60 -5.84 2.25 18.31
C HIS A 60 -6.80 2.96 19.29
N PRO A 61 -6.64 4.27 19.58
CA PRO A 61 -7.50 4.94 20.55
C PRO A 61 -8.94 5.21 20.04
N SER A 62 -9.25 4.92 18.78
CA SER A 62 -10.61 5.04 18.23
C SER A 62 -11.37 3.71 18.16
N VAL A 63 -10.79 2.59 18.63
CA VAL A 63 -11.39 1.26 18.47
C VAL A 63 -12.35 0.94 19.61
N MET A 64 -13.53 0.43 19.25
CA MET A 64 -14.41 -0.30 20.15
C MET A 64 -14.55 -1.74 19.64
N PHE A 65 -14.53 -2.72 20.54
CA PHE A 65 -14.63 -4.13 20.15
C PHE A 65 -15.52 -4.94 21.10
N ARG A 66 -16.05 -6.06 20.59
CA ARG A 66 -16.76 -7.03 21.40
C ARG A 66 -15.76 -7.90 22.14
N LYS A 67 -15.79 -7.90 23.48
CA LYS A 67 -14.88 -8.70 24.32
C LYS A 67 -14.77 -10.16 23.85
N LYS A 68 -15.91 -10.83 23.62
CA LYS A 68 -15.96 -12.22 23.15
C LYS A 68 -15.12 -12.46 21.88
N LYS A 69 -15.09 -11.50 20.94
CA LYS A 69 -14.31 -11.64 19.70
C LYS A 69 -12.81 -11.51 19.93
N ILE A 70 -12.39 -10.70 20.89
CA ILE A 70 -10.99 -10.60 21.31
C ILE A 70 -10.56 -11.85 22.07
N ASP A 71 -11.40 -12.36 22.96
CA ASP A 71 -11.14 -13.59 23.70
C ASP A 71 -11.01 -14.79 22.74
N GLU A 72 -11.85 -14.88 21.71
CA GLU A 72 -11.80 -15.92 20.66
C GLU A 72 -10.47 -15.94 19.87
N VAL A 73 -9.73 -14.83 19.79
CA VAL A 73 -8.41 -14.79 19.14
C VAL A 73 -7.26 -14.88 20.15
N GLY A 74 -7.52 -14.83 21.45
CA GLY A 74 -6.52 -14.98 22.51
C GLY A 74 -6.01 -13.68 23.12
N GLY A 75 -6.69 -12.54 22.91
CA GLY A 75 -6.25 -11.25 23.49
C GLY A 75 -4.98 -10.68 22.85
N TYR A 76 -4.35 -9.72 23.53
CA TYR A 76 -3.05 -9.17 23.13
C TYR A 76 -1.94 -10.20 23.34
N ASN A 77 -0.90 -10.13 22.51
CA ASN A 77 0.27 -10.99 22.67
C ASN A 77 1.34 -10.28 23.53
N ASP A 78 1.48 -10.73 24.77
CA ASP A 78 2.44 -10.16 25.75
C ASP A 78 3.92 -10.30 25.33
N SER A 79 4.22 -11.05 24.27
CA SER A 79 5.59 -11.13 23.73
C SER A 79 5.96 -9.92 22.85
N LEU A 80 4.99 -9.09 22.45
CA LEU A 80 5.19 -7.89 21.63
C LEU A 80 5.12 -6.66 22.54
N HIS A 81 5.93 -5.65 22.26
CA HIS A 81 6.04 -4.45 23.09
C HIS A 81 5.58 -3.18 22.37
N HIS A 82 5.47 -3.21 21.04
CA HIS A 82 5.23 -2.02 20.24
C HIS A 82 4.22 -2.21 19.09
N ALA A 83 3.84 -3.46 18.80
CA ALA A 83 2.94 -3.82 17.70
C ALA A 83 1.80 -4.76 18.14
N GLU A 84 1.47 -4.78 19.43
CA GLU A 84 0.45 -5.64 20.02
C GLU A 84 -0.93 -5.45 19.35
N ASP A 85 -1.27 -4.19 19.06
CA ASP A 85 -2.52 -3.82 18.43
C ASP A 85 -2.59 -4.30 16.98
N HIS A 86 -1.56 -4.02 16.19
CA HIS A 86 -1.47 -4.43 14.80
C HIS A 86 -1.54 -5.96 14.66
N GLU A 87 -0.81 -6.69 15.49
CA GLU A 87 -0.83 -8.15 15.49
C GLU A 87 -2.22 -8.71 15.85
N LEU A 88 -2.89 -8.12 16.84
CA LEU A 88 -4.25 -8.48 17.21
C LEU A 88 -5.23 -8.28 16.04
N TRP A 89 -5.16 -7.13 15.37
CA TRP A 89 -6.03 -6.84 14.23
C TRP A 89 -5.79 -7.79 13.06
N LEU A 90 -4.53 -8.14 12.78
CA LEU A 90 -4.17 -9.14 11.77
C LEU A 90 -4.74 -10.52 12.09
N ARG A 91 -4.70 -10.96 13.35
CA ARG A 91 -5.33 -12.23 13.74
C ARG A 91 -6.84 -12.20 13.55
N LEU A 92 -7.50 -11.10 13.89
CA LEU A 92 -8.95 -10.95 13.71
C LEU A 92 -9.35 -10.96 12.24
N THR A 93 -8.69 -10.16 11.40
CA THR A 93 -9.01 -10.08 9.97
C THR A 93 -8.62 -11.36 9.22
N SER A 94 -7.58 -12.08 9.67
CA SER A 94 -7.21 -13.39 9.12
C SER A 94 -8.25 -14.48 9.43
N LYS A 95 -8.94 -14.42 10.58
CA LYS A 95 -10.06 -15.33 10.87
C LYS A 95 -11.30 -15.00 10.04
N ASN A 96 -11.60 -13.72 9.87
CA ASN A 96 -12.71 -13.25 9.04
C ASN A 96 -12.44 -11.81 8.57
N CYS A 97 -12.36 -11.61 7.25
CA CYS A 97 -12.08 -10.31 6.64
C CYS A 97 -13.16 -9.24 6.94
N ARG A 98 -14.34 -9.64 7.44
CA ARG A 98 -15.43 -8.74 7.85
C ARG A 98 -15.32 -8.21 9.28
N SER A 99 -14.31 -8.64 10.05
CA SER A 99 -14.25 -8.41 11.50
C SER A 99 -13.99 -6.96 11.92
N VAL A 100 -13.53 -6.11 10.99
CA VAL A 100 -13.12 -4.74 11.26
C VAL A 100 -13.84 -3.80 10.30
N MET A 101 -14.46 -2.74 10.81
CA MET A 101 -15.14 -1.72 10.02
C MET A 101 -14.86 -0.35 10.59
N SER A 102 -14.64 0.63 9.71
CA SER A 102 -14.53 2.04 10.10
C SER A 102 -15.91 2.70 10.06
N LEU A 103 -16.21 3.52 11.08
CA LEU A 103 -17.42 4.33 11.09
C LEU A 103 -17.15 5.67 10.38
N PRO A 104 -18.10 6.21 9.59
CA PRO A 104 -17.88 7.39 8.77
C PRO A 104 -17.99 8.71 9.58
N PHE A 105 -17.37 8.77 10.75
CA PHE A 105 -17.29 9.98 11.55
C PHE A 105 -15.99 10.04 12.37
N ILE A 106 -15.60 11.26 12.74
CA ILE A 106 -14.43 11.50 13.58
C ILE A 106 -14.86 11.32 15.05
N GLY A 107 -14.44 10.21 15.66
CA GLY A 107 -14.77 9.88 17.05
C GLY A 107 -13.76 10.36 18.08
N ILE A 108 -12.58 10.83 17.67
CA ILE A 108 -11.50 11.21 18.59
C ILE A 108 -10.64 12.33 18.00
N TRP A 109 -10.24 13.26 18.86
CA TRP A 109 -9.18 14.24 18.60
C TRP A 109 -7.94 13.83 19.37
N HIS A 110 -6.94 13.30 18.67
CA HIS A 110 -5.70 12.83 19.29
C HIS A 110 -4.64 13.94 19.33
N ARG A 111 -4.14 14.28 20.53
CA ARG A 111 -3.07 15.26 20.70
C ARG A 111 -1.71 14.59 20.43
N LYS A 112 -0.93 15.14 19.50
CA LYS A 112 0.47 14.76 19.30
C LYS A 112 1.38 15.84 19.89
N HIS A 113 2.35 15.45 20.70
CA HIS A 113 3.37 16.35 21.20
C HIS A 113 4.63 16.24 20.32
N PRO A 114 5.23 17.35 19.85
CA PRO A 114 6.41 17.28 18.96
C PRO A 114 7.65 16.71 19.65
N PHE A 115 7.68 16.72 20.99
CA PHE A 115 8.78 16.20 21.82
C PHE A 115 8.43 14.91 22.57
N SER A 116 7.31 14.24 22.25
CA SER A 116 7.12 12.86 22.70
C SER A 116 8.09 11.97 21.91
N SER A 117 9.32 11.91 22.42
CA SER A 117 10.41 11.14 21.86
C SER A 117 10.15 9.66 22.13
N THR A 118 9.41 9.01 21.23
CA THR A 118 9.67 7.59 20.98
C THR A 118 11.10 7.56 20.45
N SER A 119 12.06 7.22 21.32
CA SER A 119 13.47 7.16 20.97
C SER A 119 13.67 6.41 19.64
N GLY A 120 14.66 6.78 18.83
CA GLY A 120 14.90 6.12 17.54
C GLY A 120 15.01 4.59 17.64
N ARG A 121 15.48 4.08 18.79
CA ARG A 121 15.52 2.65 19.10
C ARG A 121 14.14 2.00 19.24
N SER A 122 13.23 2.59 20.02
CA SER A 122 11.85 2.13 20.13
C SER A 122 11.11 2.17 18.78
N SER A 123 11.42 3.14 17.91
CA SER A 123 10.82 3.21 16.57
C SER A 123 11.29 2.06 15.65
N LEU A 124 12.56 1.68 15.71
CA LEU A 124 13.10 0.54 14.94
C LEU A 124 12.57 -0.80 15.44
N GLU A 125 12.43 -0.97 16.76
CA GLU A 125 11.86 -2.18 17.36
C GLU A 125 10.38 -2.32 17.00
N GLN A 126 9.61 -1.23 17.09
CA GLN A 126 8.22 -1.16 16.63
C GLN A 126 8.06 -1.58 15.17
N GLU A 127 8.92 -1.07 14.31
CA GLU A 127 8.89 -1.40 12.90
C GLU A 127 9.17 -2.90 12.66
N LYS A 128 10.17 -3.46 13.34
CA LYS A 128 10.50 -4.90 13.24
C LYS A 128 9.35 -5.79 13.67
N GLU A 129 8.77 -5.53 14.83
CA GLU A 129 7.64 -6.31 15.35
C GLU A 129 6.41 -6.22 14.42
N SER A 130 6.15 -5.01 13.90
CA SER A 130 5.06 -4.79 12.96
C SER A 130 5.27 -5.57 11.66
N PHE A 131 6.49 -5.57 11.10
CA PHE A 131 6.82 -6.31 9.88
C PHE A 131 6.72 -7.81 10.06
N GLU A 132 7.19 -8.33 11.18
CA GLU A 132 7.07 -9.75 11.49
C GLU A 132 5.60 -10.17 11.64
N SER A 133 4.77 -9.32 12.24
CA SER A 133 3.33 -9.55 12.34
C SER A 133 2.68 -9.62 10.95
N SER A 134 2.99 -8.66 10.06
CA SER A 134 2.56 -8.70 8.66
C SER A 134 3.02 -9.96 7.94
N ARG A 135 4.29 -10.36 8.11
CA ARG A 135 4.87 -11.55 7.48
C ARG A 135 4.12 -12.82 7.88
N ARG A 136 3.83 -13.00 9.17
CA ARG A 136 3.05 -14.13 9.69
C ARG A 136 1.62 -14.14 9.15
N ALA A 137 0.97 -12.97 9.05
CA ALA A 137 -0.38 -12.87 8.52
C ALA A 137 -0.43 -13.23 7.03
N ILE A 138 0.52 -12.71 6.23
CA ILE A 138 0.68 -13.03 4.81
C ILE A 138 0.97 -14.52 4.63
N GLU A 139 1.91 -15.07 5.39
CA GLU A 139 2.24 -16.50 5.34
C GLU A 139 1.03 -17.38 5.69
N SER A 140 0.25 -17.00 6.70
CA SER A 140 -0.99 -17.68 7.07
C SER A 140 -2.04 -17.62 5.95
N LEU A 141 -2.18 -16.49 5.26
CA LEU A 141 -3.05 -16.36 4.08
C LEU A 141 -2.60 -17.28 2.94
N LEU A 142 -1.31 -17.23 2.57
CA LEU A 142 -0.78 -18.04 1.48
C LEU A 142 -0.91 -19.53 1.78
N ARG A 143 -0.67 -19.96 3.03
CA ARG A 143 -0.88 -21.35 3.47
C ARG A 143 -2.32 -21.84 3.31
N LYS A 144 -3.32 -20.94 3.39
CA LYS A 144 -4.74 -21.30 3.14
C LYS A 144 -5.02 -21.46 1.64
N PHE A 145 -4.24 -20.81 0.78
CA PHE A 145 -4.43 -20.81 -0.67
C PHE A 145 -3.61 -21.90 -1.39
N CYS A 146 -2.34 -22.08 -1.02
CA CYS A 146 -1.44 -23.10 -1.57
C CYS A 146 -0.56 -23.74 -0.47
N SER A 147 -0.09 -24.98 -0.70
CA SER A 147 0.69 -25.73 0.30
C SER A 147 2.12 -25.17 0.46
N SER A 148 2.40 -24.67 1.67
CA SER A 148 3.67 -24.19 2.24
C SER A 148 4.53 -23.22 1.39
N THR A 149 4.20 -21.93 1.46
CA THR A 149 5.11 -20.85 1.02
C THR A 149 5.78 -20.22 2.23
N SER A 150 7.11 -20.30 2.31
CA SER A 150 7.88 -19.51 3.27
C SER A 150 8.00 -18.08 2.76
N VAL A 151 7.57 -17.11 3.56
CA VAL A 151 7.56 -15.69 3.16
C VAL A 151 8.76 -14.97 3.77
N SER A 152 9.58 -14.35 2.92
CA SER A 152 10.77 -13.60 3.34
C SER A 152 10.40 -12.31 4.09
N ALA A 153 10.96 -12.14 5.29
CA ALA A 153 10.80 -10.92 6.09
C ALA A 153 11.35 -9.67 5.37
N ALA A 154 12.43 -9.82 4.60
CA ALA A 154 13.02 -8.72 3.85
C ALA A 154 12.09 -8.22 2.74
N ILE A 155 11.41 -9.14 2.04
CA ILE A 155 10.46 -8.78 0.98
C ILE A 155 9.20 -8.15 1.58
N VAL A 156 8.69 -8.64 2.71
CA VAL A 156 7.56 -8.00 3.41
C VAL A 156 7.91 -6.59 3.90
N LYS A 157 9.16 -6.37 4.35
CA LYS A 157 9.64 -5.03 4.66
C LYS A 157 9.60 -4.11 3.43
N ILE A 158 9.97 -4.60 2.24
CA ILE A 158 9.90 -3.84 1.00
C ILE A 158 8.45 -3.52 0.63
N LEU A 159 7.50 -4.45 0.77
CA LEU A 159 6.08 -4.20 0.52
C LEU A 159 5.49 -3.06 1.39
N ARG A 160 6.08 -2.83 2.56
CA ARG A 160 5.64 -1.79 3.50
C ARG A 160 6.44 -0.50 3.39
N LYS A 161 7.72 -0.59 3.02
CA LYS A 161 8.63 0.53 2.78
C LYS A 161 9.45 0.30 1.50
N PRO A 162 8.85 0.51 0.32
CA PRO A 162 9.49 0.21 -0.97
C PRO A 162 10.84 0.94 -1.16
N ILE A 163 10.95 2.16 -0.66
CA ILE A 163 12.17 3.00 -0.73
C ILE A 163 13.39 2.30 -0.09
N ALA A 164 13.18 1.37 0.84
CA ALA A 164 14.26 0.65 1.52
C ALA A 164 14.80 -0.55 0.70
N ALA A 165 14.31 -0.80 -0.52
CA ALA A 165 14.76 -1.91 -1.34
C ALA A 165 16.22 -1.72 -1.80
N PRO A 166 17.11 -2.70 -1.54
CA PRO A 166 18.53 -2.57 -1.87
C PRO A 166 18.84 -2.86 -3.34
N THR A 167 17.99 -3.61 -4.04
CA THR A 167 18.24 -4.10 -5.41
C THR A 167 16.96 -4.14 -6.23
N LEU A 168 17.12 -4.09 -7.56
CA LEU A 168 16.04 -4.33 -8.52
C LEU A 168 15.36 -5.69 -8.31
N ASN A 169 16.15 -6.74 -8.06
CA ASN A 169 15.60 -8.07 -7.81
C ASN A 169 14.66 -8.10 -6.60
N ALA A 170 14.98 -7.37 -5.53
CA ALA A 170 14.13 -7.31 -4.36
C ALA A 170 12.80 -6.57 -4.61
N LEU A 171 12.78 -5.58 -5.51
CA LEU A 171 11.55 -4.93 -5.97
C LEU A 171 10.71 -5.88 -6.83
N ASN A 172 11.34 -6.65 -7.72
CA ASN A 172 10.66 -7.63 -8.56
C ASN A 172 10.05 -8.76 -7.72
N GLU A 173 10.80 -9.32 -6.76
CA GLU A 173 10.30 -10.32 -5.82
C GLU A 173 9.12 -9.79 -5.00
N ALA A 174 9.18 -8.52 -4.56
CA ALA A 174 8.06 -7.88 -3.87
C ALA A 174 6.83 -7.76 -4.77
N ALA A 175 6.98 -7.37 -6.04
CA ALA A 175 5.86 -7.28 -6.97
C ALA A 175 5.20 -8.65 -7.21
N HIS A 176 5.99 -9.71 -7.41
CA HIS A 176 5.46 -11.06 -7.54
C HIS A 176 4.75 -11.54 -6.28
N LEU A 177 5.34 -11.32 -5.10
CA LEU A 177 4.70 -11.67 -3.83
C LEU A 177 3.37 -10.93 -3.66
N LEU A 178 3.29 -9.67 -4.10
CA LEU A 178 2.05 -8.90 -3.99
C LEU A 178 0.92 -9.48 -4.85
N ILE A 179 1.24 -9.96 -6.06
CA ILE A 179 0.30 -10.68 -6.93
C ILE A 179 -0.16 -11.99 -6.27
N GLU A 180 0.76 -12.74 -5.66
CA GLU A 180 0.40 -13.96 -4.93
C GLU A 180 -0.55 -13.66 -3.75
N ILE A 181 -0.26 -12.58 -3.00
CA ILE A 181 -1.10 -12.13 -1.88
C ILE A 181 -2.49 -11.72 -2.38
N GLU A 182 -2.58 -10.95 -3.47
CA GLU A 182 -3.85 -10.56 -4.09
C GLU A 182 -4.69 -11.79 -4.47
N ASN A 183 -4.12 -12.69 -5.26
CA ASN A 183 -4.80 -13.90 -5.71
C ASN A 183 -5.27 -14.77 -4.54
N ALA A 184 -4.41 -14.95 -3.53
CA ALA A 184 -4.76 -15.70 -2.33
C ALA A 184 -5.86 -15.01 -1.52
N PHE A 185 -5.79 -13.68 -1.35
CA PHE A 185 -6.78 -12.91 -0.60
C PHE A 185 -8.16 -12.99 -1.26
N LEU A 186 -8.22 -12.76 -2.57
CA LEU A 186 -9.47 -12.82 -3.34
C LEU A 186 -10.06 -14.22 -3.30
N LYS A 187 -9.25 -15.27 -3.47
CA LYS A 187 -9.75 -16.65 -3.47
C LYS A 187 -10.23 -17.10 -2.09
N VAL A 188 -9.42 -16.89 -1.04
CA VAL A 188 -9.76 -17.32 0.33
C VAL A 188 -11.03 -16.63 0.84
N ASN A 189 -11.31 -15.42 0.36
CA ASN A 189 -12.46 -14.62 0.80
C ASN A 189 -13.55 -14.46 -0.28
N GLU A 190 -13.56 -15.31 -1.32
CA GLU A 190 -14.43 -15.14 -2.50
C GLU A 190 -15.92 -15.01 -2.16
N ASN A 191 -16.37 -15.70 -1.12
CA ASN A 191 -17.78 -15.70 -0.68
C ASN A 191 -18.11 -14.57 0.31
N LEU A 192 -17.13 -13.77 0.73
CA LEU A 192 -17.29 -12.71 1.74
C LEU A 192 -17.07 -11.31 1.18
N LEU A 193 -16.32 -11.18 0.08
CA LEU A 193 -16.02 -9.90 -0.53
C LEU A 193 -17.15 -9.44 -1.45
N THR A 194 -17.45 -8.14 -1.38
CA THR A 194 -18.30 -7.47 -2.38
C THR A 194 -17.52 -7.16 -3.66
N GLU A 195 -18.22 -6.95 -4.77
CA GLU A 195 -17.58 -6.54 -6.05
C GLU A 195 -16.76 -5.25 -5.89
N ARG A 196 -17.28 -4.28 -5.14
CA ARG A 196 -16.56 -3.04 -4.79
C ARG A 196 -15.26 -3.34 -4.02
N GLU A 197 -15.30 -4.23 -3.05
CA GLU A 197 -14.10 -4.60 -2.29
C GLU A 197 -13.06 -5.31 -3.14
N ILE A 198 -13.49 -6.16 -4.08
CA ILE A 198 -12.59 -6.80 -5.05
C ILE A 198 -11.89 -5.73 -5.89
N GLN A 199 -12.64 -4.77 -6.44
CA GLN A 199 -12.08 -3.65 -7.21
C GLN A 199 -11.11 -2.80 -6.39
N LEU A 200 -11.43 -2.51 -5.12
CA LEU A 200 -10.56 -1.74 -4.23
C LEU A 200 -9.24 -2.49 -3.92
N VAL A 201 -9.32 -3.80 -3.69
CA VAL A 201 -8.14 -4.65 -3.48
C VAL A 201 -7.24 -4.65 -4.72
N GLN A 202 -7.82 -4.87 -5.90
CA GLN A 202 -7.10 -4.88 -7.17
C GLN A 202 -6.43 -3.54 -7.45
N LEU A 203 -7.17 -2.45 -7.22
CA LEU A 203 -6.66 -1.09 -7.39
C LEU A 203 -5.51 -0.78 -6.43
N ASP A 204 -5.61 -1.12 -5.14
CA ASP A 204 -4.49 -0.92 -4.18
C ASP A 204 -3.29 -1.82 -4.51
N CYS A 205 -3.52 -3.03 -5.02
CA CYS A 205 -2.47 -3.90 -5.56
C CYS A 205 -1.73 -3.19 -6.70
N ASP A 206 -2.45 -2.69 -7.69
CA ASP A 206 -1.89 -1.97 -8.85
C ASP A 206 -1.07 -0.76 -8.42
N TYR A 207 -1.58 0.04 -7.49
CA TYR A 207 -0.87 1.22 -6.97
C TYR A 207 0.45 0.85 -6.30
N ARG A 208 0.47 -0.21 -5.49
CA ARG A 208 1.70 -0.68 -4.84
C ARG A 208 2.70 -1.23 -5.85
N ILE A 209 2.26 -1.97 -6.86
CA ILE A 209 3.14 -2.43 -7.95
C ILE A 209 3.68 -1.21 -8.71
N GLY A 210 2.87 -0.18 -8.95
CA GLY A 210 3.30 1.08 -9.57
C GLY A 210 4.36 1.81 -8.75
N GLU A 211 4.26 1.81 -7.43
CA GLU A 211 5.28 2.35 -6.52
C GLU A 211 6.60 1.55 -6.65
N LEU A 212 6.53 0.22 -6.66
CA LEU A 212 7.70 -0.66 -6.87
C LEU A 212 8.33 -0.44 -8.25
N ALA A 213 7.52 -0.34 -9.30
CA ALA A 213 7.95 -0.08 -10.67
C ALA A 213 8.64 1.28 -10.81
N SER A 214 8.08 2.32 -10.19
CA SER A 214 8.67 3.66 -10.20
C SER A 214 10.04 3.69 -9.53
N LEU A 215 10.22 2.92 -8.45
CA LEU A 215 11.52 2.76 -7.80
C LEU A 215 12.48 1.90 -8.62
N ALA A 216 11.98 0.92 -9.37
CA ALA A 216 12.78 0.05 -10.23
C ALA A 216 13.53 0.86 -11.30
N VAL A 217 12.91 1.92 -11.85
CA VAL A 217 13.51 2.81 -12.87
C VAL A 217 14.89 3.35 -12.45
N LYS A 218 15.13 3.56 -11.15
CA LYS A 218 16.42 4.03 -10.62
C LYS A 218 17.59 3.11 -10.93
N PHE A 219 17.31 1.83 -11.17
CA PHE A 219 18.32 0.81 -11.44
C PHE A 219 18.71 0.72 -12.93
N GLY A 220 18.22 1.64 -13.77
CA GLY A 220 18.63 1.77 -15.17
C GLY A 220 17.72 1.03 -16.16
N LYS A 221 18.07 1.06 -17.46
CA LYS A 221 17.20 0.58 -18.56
C LYS A 221 16.78 -0.89 -18.44
N GLU A 222 17.61 -1.73 -17.83
CA GLU A 222 17.32 -3.15 -17.60
C GLU A 222 16.10 -3.36 -16.68
N SER A 223 15.77 -2.39 -15.83
CA SER A 223 14.60 -2.43 -14.95
C SER A 223 13.25 -2.31 -15.68
N THR A 224 13.28 -1.76 -16.90
CA THR A 224 12.08 -1.56 -17.73
C THR A 224 11.89 -2.67 -18.77
N SER A 225 12.77 -3.67 -18.78
CA SER A 225 12.71 -4.81 -19.68
C SER A 225 12.38 -6.10 -18.92
N GLY A 226 11.36 -6.83 -19.36
CA GLY A 226 10.99 -8.16 -18.84
C GLY A 226 9.85 -8.17 -17.81
N ASN A 227 9.63 -9.32 -17.18
CA ASN A 227 8.48 -9.62 -16.32
C ASN A 227 8.66 -9.15 -14.85
N GLY A 228 9.50 -8.14 -14.60
CA GLY A 228 9.71 -7.56 -13.28
C GLY A 228 8.59 -6.62 -12.84
N ALA A 229 8.80 -5.87 -11.76
CA ALA A 229 7.80 -4.93 -11.22
C ALA A 229 7.26 -3.96 -12.28
N TRP A 230 8.13 -3.47 -13.17
CA TRP A 230 7.74 -2.61 -14.30
C TRP A 230 6.82 -3.33 -15.30
N GLY A 231 7.20 -4.52 -15.76
CA GLY A 231 6.41 -5.29 -16.72
C GLY A 231 5.04 -5.68 -16.16
N ILE A 232 5.01 -6.17 -14.92
CA ILE A 232 3.76 -6.51 -14.22
C ILE A 232 2.84 -5.29 -14.15
N TRP A 233 3.39 -4.10 -13.84
CA TRP A 233 2.59 -2.89 -13.78
C TRP A 233 2.04 -2.49 -15.14
N CYS A 234 2.85 -2.51 -16.20
CA CYS A 234 2.41 -2.20 -17.56
C CYS A 234 1.30 -3.15 -18.04
N ASP A 235 1.39 -4.44 -17.74
CA ASP A 235 0.38 -5.44 -18.12
C ASP A 235 -0.96 -5.20 -17.42
N ARG A 236 -0.92 -4.74 -16.16
CA ARG A 236 -2.12 -4.50 -15.34
C ARG A 236 -2.75 -3.15 -15.58
N CYS A 237 -1.96 -2.17 -16.00
CA CYS A 237 -2.37 -0.78 -16.17
C CYS A 237 -2.03 -0.24 -17.57
N PRO A 238 -2.51 -0.89 -18.66
CA PRO A 238 -2.12 -0.54 -20.03
C PRO A 238 -2.52 0.88 -20.44
N ASP A 239 -3.63 1.38 -19.88
CA ASP A 239 -4.17 2.72 -20.18
C ASP A 239 -3.51 3.83 -19.33
N LEU A 240 -2.85 3.49 -18.24
CA LEU A 240 -2.14 4.42 -17.37
C LEU A 240 -0.67 4.51 -17.80
N ASN A 241 -0.42 4.78 -19.08
CA ASN A 241 0.94 5.03 -19.57
C ASN A 241 1.56 6.24 -18.87
N LEU A 242 2.77 6.07 -18.30
CA LEU A 242 3.82 7.04 -17.90
C LEU A 242 3.46 8.38 -17.19
N GLU A 243 2.32 9.02 -17.43
CA GLU A 243 1.89 10.30 -16.87
C GLU A 243 1.76 10.28 -15.35
N ARG A 244 1.26 9.17 -14.76
CA ARG A 244 1.23 9.00 -13.30
C ARG A 244 2.61 8.69 -12.72
N ILE A 245 3.49 8.05 -13.48
CA ILE A 245 4.87 7.79 -13.05
C ILE A 245 5.67 9.08 -13.04
N ALA A 246 5.44 10.01 -13.98
CA ALA A 246 6.07 11.34 -13.93
C ALA A 246 5.78 12.03 -12.59
N LEU A 247 4.53 12.02 -12.13
CA LEU A 247 4.13 12.56 -10.83
C LEU A 247 4.80 11.84 -9.63
N ILE A 248 4.99 10.53 -9.69
CA ILE A 248 5.65 9.75 -8.63
C ILE A 248 7.18 9.96 -8.68
N CYS A 249 7.80 9.95 -9.85
CA CYS A 249 9.25 10.14 -10.04
C CYS A 249 9.72 11.56 -9.73
N HIS A 250 8.91 12.60 -9.99
CA HIS A 250 9.20 13.98 -9.59
C HIS A 250 9.43 14.14 -8.09
N SER A 251 8.92 13.22 -7.29
CA SER A 251 9.02 13.27 -5.84
C SER A 251 10.19 12.49 -5.24
N ILE A 252 10.89 11.73 -6.07
CA ILE A 252 11.94 10.81 -5.65
C ILE A 252 13.34 11.32 -6.07
N THR A 253 13.42 12.27 -7.01
CA THR A 253 14.66 12.82 -7.56
C THR A 253 15.16 14.11 -6.90
N SER A 254 14.59 14.57 -5.78
CA SER A 254 15.16 15.71 -5.06
C SER A 254 16.44 15.26 -4.31
N PRO A 255 17.63 15.83 -4.61
CA PRO A 255 18.84 15.56 -3.84
C PRO A 255 18.73 16.18 -2.44
N ALA A 256 19.46 15.59 -1.48
CA ALA A 256 19.68 16.10 -0.13
C ALA A 256 20.48 17.41 -0.12
#